data_AF-A0A833FSY2-F1
#
_entry.id   AF-A0A833FSY2-F1
#
_cell.length_a   1.000
_cell.length_b   1.000
_cell.length_c   1.000
_cell.angle_alpha   90.00
_cell.angle_beta   90.00
_cell.angle_gamma   90.00
#
_symmetry.space_group_name_H-M   'P 1'
#
loop_
_entity.id
_entity.type
_entity.pdbx_description
1 polymer ?
#
loop_
_entity_poly.entity_id
_entity_poly.type
_entity_poly.pdbx_seq_one_letter_code
_entity_poly.pdbx_strand_id
1 'polypeptide(L)' 'MTTHGELMRELRIKKGITQKELYEDIMSKSYAIRFEQGKHEISFYLIQSILERLGMEIDEFIYIYNEYHESNIEQFYNEY' A
#
# COMPACT_ATOMS: atom_id res chain seq x y z
N MET A 1 7.61 10.95 7.56
CA MET A 1 7.50 9.57 7.04
C MET A 1 6.08 9.35 6.63
N THR A 2 5.84 8.97 5.37
CA THR A 2 4.53 8.60 4.86
C THR A 2 4.12 7.26 5.47
N THR A 3 2.87 7.10 5.88
CA THR A 3 2.34 5.82 6.35
C THR A 3 1.93 4.93 5.17
N HIS A 4 1.83 3.61 5.39
CA HIS A 4 1.33 2.69 4.35
C HIS A 4 -0.03 3.11 3.79
N GLY A 5 -0.92 3.63 4.64
CA GLY A 5 -2.25 4.07 4.23
C GLY A 5 -2.23 5.35 3.41
N GLU A 6 -1.36 6.32 3.75
CA GLU A 6 -1.19 7.53 2.94
C GLU A 6 -0.65 7.19 1.55
N LEU A 7 0.35 6.30 1.45
CA LEU A 7 0.84 5.83 0.15
C LEU A 7 -0.25 5.08 -0.62
N MET A 8 -1.00 4.18 0.04
CA MET A 8 -2.09 3.45 -0.60
C MET A 8 -3.13 4.40 -1.20
N ARG A 9 -3.47 5.47 -0.50
CA ARG A 9 -4.38 6.52 -0.99
C ARG A 9 -3.84 7.18 -2.26
N GLU A 10 -2.56 7.55 -2.25
CA GLU A 10 -1.92 8.17 -3.42
C GLU A 10 -1.98 7.26 -4.64
N LEU A 11 -1.62 5.98 -4.47
CA LEU A 11 -1.64 4.98 -5.53
C LEU A 11 -3.05 4.75 -6.06
N ARG A 12 -4.03 4.63 -5.15
CA ARG A 12 -5.44 4.49 -5.53
C ARG A 12 -5.92 5.66 -6.38
N ILE A 13 -5.62 6.90 -5.97
CA ILE A 13 -6.02 8.12 -6.71
C ILE A 13 -5.33 8.17 -8.08
N LYS A 14 -4.02 7.86 -8.14
CA LYS A 14 -3.27 7.79 -9.41
C LYS A 14 -3.86 6.77 -10.39
N LYS A 15 -4.37 5.64 -9.90
CA LYS A 15 -5.06 4.63 -10.72
C LYS A 15 -6.53 4.97 -11.02
N GLY A 16 -7.06 6.08 -10.50
CA GLY A 16 -8.45 6.50 -10.73
C GLY A 16 -9.50 5.63 -10.04
N ILE A 17 -9.10 4.84 -9.02
CA ILE A 17 -9.99 3.90 -8.33
C ILE A 17 -10.66 4.60 -7.14
N THR A 18 -11.95 4.36 -6.92
CA THR A 18 -12.67 4.89 -5.76
C THR A 18 -12.38 4.08 -4.49
N GLN A 19 -12.55 4.66 -3.30
CA GLN A 19 -12.45 3.90 -2.05
C GLN A 19 -13.42 2.72 -2.01
N LYS A 20 -14.61 2.88 -2.61
CA LYS A 20 -15.60 1.79 -2.65
C LYS A 20 -15.00 0.61 -3.41
N GLU A 21 -14.59 0.81 -4.66
CA GLU A 21 -14.03 -0.24 -5.51
C GLU A 21 -12.81 -0.92 -4.86
N LEU A 22 -11.90 -0.13 -4.28
CA LEU A 22 -10.68 -0.70 -3.70
C LEU A 22 -10.96 -1.55 -2.46
N TYR A 23 -11.82 -1.08 -1.55
CA TYR A 23 -11.97 -1.66 -0.22
C TYR A 23 -13.25 -2.49 0.00
N GLU A 24 -14.13 -2.59 -1.01
CA GLU A 24 -15.37 -3.39 -0.96
C GLU A 24 -15.07 -4.81 -0.47
N ASP A 25 -15.87 -5.37 0.45
CA ASP A 25 -15.65 -6.72 1.03
C ASP A 25 -14.31 -6.98 1.75
N ILE A 26 -13.40 -6.00 1.82
CA ILE A 26 -12.15 -6.09 2.59
C ILE A 26 -12.32 -5.42 3.96
N MET A 27 -12.88 -4.23 3.97
CA MET A 27 -13.10 -3.47 5.20
C MET A 27 -14.21 -2.44 5.08
N SER A 28 -14.69 -1.96 6.23
CA SER A 28 -15.70 -0.90 6.25
C SER A 28 -15.14 0.42 5.71
N LYS A 29 -16.01 1.23 5.11
CA LYS A 29 -15.67 2.56 4.59
C LYS A 29 -14.98 3.45 5.63
N SER A 30 -15.48 3.44 6.88
CA SER A 30 -14.89 4.24 7.96
C SER A 30 -13.49 3.76 8.35
N TYR A 31 -13.23 2.45 8.27
CA TYR A 31 -11.91 1.90 8.54
C TYR A 31 -10.93 2.25 7.41
N ALA A 32 -11.34 2.10 6.15
CA ALA A 32 -10.55 2.51 4.98
C ALA A 32 -10.16 4.00 5.02
N ILE A 33 -11.09 4.88 5.40
CA ILE A 33 -10.80 6.31 5.54
C ILE A 33 -9.74 6.56 6.62
N ARG A 34 -9.84 5.90 7.79
CA ARG A 34 -8.84 6.09 8.85
C ARG A 34 -7.47 5.53 8.45
N PHE A 35 -7.45 4.41 7.74
CA PHE A 35 -6.23 3.84 7.16
C PHE A 35 -5.58 4.82 6.18
N GLU A 36 -6.31 5.28 5.16
CA GLU A 36 -5.81 6.23 4.15
C GLU A 36 -5.40 7.61 4.71
N GLN A 37 -5.82 7.93 5.94
CA GLN A 37 -5.41 9.13 6.68
C GLN A 37 -4.19 8.90 7.59
N GLY A 38 -3.59 7.71 7.57
CA GLY A 38 -2.49 7.34 8.47
C GLY A 38 -2.89 7.23 9.95
N LYS A 39 -4.19 7.22 10.25
CA LYS A 39 -4.72 7.17 11.63
C LYS A 39 -4.89 5.76 12.17
N HIS A 40 -4.70 4.76 11.31
CA HIS A 40 -4.84 3.35 11.68
C HIS A 40 -3.96 2.50 10.80
N GLU A 41 -3.25 1.56 11.41
CA GLU A 41 -2.60 0.48 10.69
C GLU A 41 -3.58 -0.66 10.42
N ILE A 42 -3.21 -1.49 9.45
CA ILE A 42 -3.93 -2.69 9.04
C ILE A 42 -2.94 -3.86 8.99
N SER A 43 -3.45 -5.08 9.05
CA SER A 43 -2.58 -6.26 8.94
C SER A 43 -1.97 -6.38 7.54
N PHE A 44 -0.84 -7.09 7.46
CA PHE A 44 -0.19 -7.42 6.19
C PHE A 44 -1.14 -8.15 5.21
N TYR A 45 -1.95 -9.08 5.70
CA TYR A 45 -2.95 -9.78 4.89
C TYR A 45 -3.93 -8.82 4.18
N LEU A 46 -4.36 -7.76 4.89
CA LEU A 46 -5.23 -6.75 4.30
C LEU A 46 -4.48 -5.91 3.25
N ILE A 47 -3.22 -5.53 3.50
CA ILE A 47 -2.38 -4.83 2.50
C ILE A 47 -2.31 -5.67 1.23
N GLN A 48 -1.97 -6.95 1.34
CA GLN A 48 -1.87 -7.84 0.17
C GLN A 48 -3.19 -7.92 -0.60
N SER A 49 -4.31 -8.09 0.09
CA SER A 49 -5.65 -8.12 -0.54
C SER A 49 -5.99 -6.83 -1.30
N ILE A 50 -5.54 -5.69 -0.78
CA ILE A 50 -5.74 -4.38 -1.41
C ILE A 50 -4.83 -4.23 -2.64
N LEU A 51 -3.57 -4.66 -2.54
CA LEU A 51 -2.58 -4.60 -3.62
C LEU A 51 -2.96 -5.49 -4.81
N GLU A 52 -3.51 -6.68 -4.55
CA GLU A 52 -4.05 -7.57 -5.59
C GLU A 52 -5.13 -6.86 -6.42
N ARG A 53 -6.01 -6.07 -5.80
CA ARG A 53 -7.02 -5.27 -6.50
C ARG A 53 -6.45 -4.06 -7.24
N LEU A 54 -5.34 -3.50 -6.74
CA LEU A 54 -4.61 -2.46 -7.46
C LEU A 54 -3.81 -3.04 -8.64
N GLY A 55 -3.66 -4.36 -8.74
CA GLY A 55 -2.76 -5.01 -9.68
C GLY A 55 -1.33 -4.51 -9.46
N MET A 56 -0.87 -4.54 -8.21
CA MET A 56 0.45 -4.11 -7.79
C MET A 56 1.09 -5.20 -6.94
N GLU A 57 2.35 -5.51 -7.21
CA GLU A 57 3.12 -6.46 -6.40
C GLU A 57 3.58 -5.80 -5.09
N ILE A 58 3.76 -6.61 -4.04
CA ILE A 58 4.20 -6.11 -2.74
C ILE A 58 5.57 -5.44 -2.82
N ASP A 59 6.49 -5.99 -3.61
CA ASP A 59 7.85 -5.45 -3.74
C ASP A 59 7.83 -4.07 -4.40
N GLU A 60 6.99 -3.87 -5.42
CA GLU A 60 6.79 -2.57 -6.05
C GLU A 60 6.25 -1.55 -5.03
N PHE A 61 5.27 -1.95 -4.22
CA PHE A 61 4.72 -1.09 -3.18
C PHE A 61 5.79 -0.68 -2.14
N ILE A 62 6.60 -1.64 -1.68
CA ILE A 62 7.68 -1.38 -0.72
C ILE A 62 8.78 -0.51 -1.33
N TYR A 63 9.13 -0.72 -2.59
CA TYR A 63 10.09 0.10 -3.31
C TYR A 63 9.65 1.58 -3.38
N ILE A 64 8.38 1.82 -3.72
CA ILE A 64 7.82 3.18 -3.73
C ILE A 64 7.78 3.77 -2.31
N TYR A 65 7.38 2.96 -1.32
CA TYR A 65 7.35 3.37 0.08
C TYR A 65 8.72 3.79 0.62
N ASN A 66 9.78 3.13 0.17
CA ASN A 66 11.17 3.43 0.49
C ASN A 66 11.75 4.56 -0.39
N GLU A 67 10.91 5.38 -1.03
CA GLU A 67 11.33 6.49 -1.89
C GLU A 67 12.25 6.04 -3.03
N TYR A 68 11.96 4.89 -3.64
CA TYR A 68 12.72 4.31 -4.76
C TYR A 68 14.17 3.92 -4.41
N HIS A 69 14.46 3.74 -3.12
CA HIS A 69 15.68 3.09 -2.67
C HIS A 69 15.49 1.57 -2.66
N GLU A 70 16.52 0.85 -3.10
CA GLU A 70 16.57 -0.60 -2.97
C GLU A 70 16.30 -1.02 -1.53
N SER A 71 15.52 -2.09 -1.37
CA SER A 71 15.34 -2.66 -0.04
C SER A 71 16.67 -3.17 0.52
N ASN A 72 16.79 -3.25 1.86
CA ASN A 72 17.99 -3.81 2.49
C ASN A 72 18.32 -5.23 1.99
N ILE A 73 17.30 -5.97 1.54
CA ILE A 73 17.45 -7.32 0.98
C ILE A 73 18.07 -7.24 -0.42
N GLU A 74 17.59 -6.36 -1.29
CA GLU A 74 18.15 -6.15 -2.63
C GLU A 74 19.60 -5.64 -2.56
N GLN A 75 19.87 -4.67 -1.67
CA GLN A 75 21.23 -4.17 -1.44
C GLN A 75 22.18 -5.31 -1.02
N PHE A 76 21.73 -6.19 -0.11
CA PHE A 76 22.51 -7.36 0.30
C PHE A 76 22.82 -8.31 -0.86
N TYR A 77 21.88 -8.55 -1.78
CA TYR A 77 22.14 -9.40 -2.94
C TYR A 77 23.04 -8.73 -3.98
N ASN A 78 22.98 -7.40 -4.13
CA ASN A 78 23.79 -6.64 -5.08
C ASN A 78 25.26 -6.48 -4.62
N GLU A 79 25.54 -6.69 -3.34
CA GLU A 79 26.89 -6.65 -2.78
C GLU A 79 27.72 -7.93 -3.01
N TYR A 80 27.12 -9.00 -3.58
CA TYR A 80 27.76 -10.29 -3.86
C TYR A 80 27.52 -10.77 -5.30
#